data_AF-A0A1Q2TUI3-F1
#
_entry.id   AF-A0A1Q2TUI3-F1
#
_cell.length_a   1.000
_cell.length_b   1.000
_cell.length_c   1.000
_cell.angle_alpha   90.00
_cell.angle_beta   90.00
_cell.angle_gamma   90.00
#
_symmetry.space_group_name_H-M   'P 1'
#
loop_
_entity.id
_entity.type
_entity.pdbx_description
1 polymer ?
#
loop_
_entity_poly.entity_id
_entity_poly.type
_entity_poly.pdbx_seq_one_letter_code
_entity_poly.pdbx_strand_id
1 'polypeptide(L)'
;MIKNKLSETVSVNTEIGNEFEKRINFLKRISRIKECFCKNKNCSSQIINAHSIQNNKILREIAVNGKVISIVPTEVDNQFATKTKKIGRKVATVSTNFCGYHDTEFFLPIESKDYQKNNRQQEFLFAYRALAKEYHAKREMLLFLRNSIYQSSS
;
A
#
# COMPACT_ATOMS: atom_id res chain seq x y z
N MET A 1 -20.02 -39.67 15.16
CA MET A 1 -20.23 -38.37 15.82
C MET A 1 -19.01 -37.42 15.78
N ILE A 2 -17.76 -37.90 15.72
CA ILE A 2 -16.57 -37.02 15.80
C ILE A 2 -16.27 -36.26 14.47
N LYS A 3 -16.58 -36.85 13.30
CA LYS A 3 -16.31 -36.23 11.99
C LYS A 3 -17.15 -34.97 11.68
N ASN A 4 -18.40 -34.89 12.16
CA ASN A 4 -19.27 -33.71 11.94
C ASN A 4 -18.81 -32.48 12.73
N LYS A 5 -18.26 -32.68 13.93
CA LYS A 5 -17.81 -31.58 14.79
C LYS A 5 -16.56 -30.89 14.22
N LEU A 6 -15.66 -31.65 13.60
CA LEU A 6 -14.49 -31.09 12.89
C LEU A 6 -14.91 -30.28 11.65
N SER A 7 -15.82 -30.80 10.82
CA SER A 7 -16.29 -30.07 9.62
C SER A 7 -17.02 -28.78 9.96
N GLU A 8 -17.85 -28.77 11.02
CA GLU A 8 -18.54 -27.56 11.50
C GLU A 8 -17.57 -26.53 12.10
N THR A 9 -16.56 -26.95 12.86
CA THR A 9 -15.53 -26.02 13.38
C THR A 9 -14.69 -25.39 12.27
N VAL A 10 -14.40 -26.14 11.20
CA VAL A 10 -13.67 -25.61 10.04
C VAL A 10 -14.54 -24.62 9.25
N SER A 11 -15.82 -24.92 9.01
CA SER A 11 -16.72 -24.01 8.29
C SER A 11 -16.97 -22.70 9.06
N VAL A 12 -17.20 -22.77 10.38
CA VAL A 12 -17.39 -21.59 11.24
C VAL A 12 -16.14 -20.71 11.27
N ASN A 13 -14.94 -21.30 11.38
CA ASN A 13 -13.68 -20.55 11.33
C ASN A 13 -13.45 -19.87 9.95
N THR A 14 -13.97 -20.47 8.88
CA THR A 14 -13.86 -19.91 7.52
C THR A 14 -14.81 -18.72 7.32
N GLU A 15 -16.02 -18.78 7.88
CA GLU A 15 -17.00 -17.68 7.83
C GLU A 15 -16.59 -16.46 8.67
N ILE A 16 -16.08 -16.70 9.89
CA ILE A 16 -15.53 -15.64 10.75
C ILE A 16 -14.34 -14.95 10.09
N GLY A 17 -13.44 -15.73 9.46
CA GLY A 17 -12.31 -15.18 8.70
C GLY A 17 -12.74 -14.30 7.53
N ASN A 18 -13.79 -14.69 6.81
CA ASN A 18 -14.34 -13.90 5.70
C ASN A 18 -14.98 -12.58 6.16
N GLU A 19 -15.70 -12.58 7.29
CA GLU A 19 -16.32 -11.37 7.81
C GLU A 19 -15.28 -10.38 8.37
N PHE A 20 -14.25 -10.90 9.04
CA PHE A 20 -13.10 -10.11 9.47
C PHE A 20 -12.39 -9.44 8.27
N GLU A 21 -12.11 -10.19 7.20
CA GLU A 21 -11.47 -9.64 6.00
C GLU A 21 -12.32 -8.56 5.33
N LYS A 22 -13.65 -8.75 5.25
CA LYS A 22 -14.57 -7.70 4.77
C LYS A 22 -14.49 -6.43 5.60
N ARG A 23 -14.50 -6.55 6.93
CA ARG A 23 -14.43 -5.40 7.84
C ARG A 23 -13.11 -4.65 7.73
N ILE A 24 -11.98 -5.37 7.68
CA ILE A 24 -10.67 -4.78 7.45
C ILE A 24 -10.62 -4.05 6.09
N ASN A 25 -11.15 -4.65 5.03
CA ASN A 25 -11.19 -4.02 3.71
C ASN A 25 -12.10 -2.78 3.68
N PHE A 26 -13.22 -2.82 4.40
CA PHE A 26 -14.09 -1.68 4.58
C PHE A 26 -13.38 -0.52 5.30
N LEU A 27 -12.73 -0.80 6.44
CA LEU A 27 -11.96 0.18 7.20
C LEU A 27 -10.83 0.79 6.34
N LYS A 28 -10.07 -0.03 5.61
CA LYS A 28 -9.05 0.45 4.66
C LYS A 28 -9.63 1.38 3.60
N ARG A 29 -10.84 1.12 3.11
CA ARG A 29 -11.49 1.95 2.09
C ARG A 29 -11.89 3.33 2.64
N ILE A 30 -12.50 3.38 3.81
CA ILE A 30 -12.97 4.65 4.42
C ILE A 30 -11.81 5.48 5.00
N SER A 31 -10.67 4.85 5.27
CA SER A 31 -9.46 5.52 5.76
C SER A 31 -8.51 5.95 4.65
N ARG A 32 -8.90 5.77 3.37
CA ARG A 32 -8.07 6.21 2.24
C ARG A 32 -7.99 7.72 2.15
N ILE A 33 -6.79 8.22 1.86
CA ILE A 33 -6.53 9.63 1.63
C ILE A 33 -6.18 9.83 0.16
N LYS A 34 -6.83 10.80 -0.49
CA LYS A 34 -6.48 11.22 -1.86
C LYS A 34 -6.08 12.68 -1.83
N GLU A 35 -4.78 12.92 -1.70
CA GLU A 35 -4.24 14.25 -1.49
C GLU A 35 -2.81 14.30 -1.99
N CYS A 36 -2.45 15.38 -2.69
CA CYS A 36 -1.08 15.59 -3.10
C CYS A 36 -0.24 16.01 -1.89
N PHE A 37 0.90 15.35 -1.70
CA PHE A 37 1.89 15.65 -0.66
C PHE A 37 2.45 17.07 -0.82
N CYS A 38 2.51 17.56 -2.06
CA CYS A 38 2.97 18.90 -2.40
C CYS A 38 1.79 19.85 -2.58
N LYS A 39 1.72 20.90 -1.76
CA LYS A 39 0.60 21.86 -1.72
C LYS A 39 0.95 23.25 -2.27
N ASN A 40 1.81 23.30 -3.28
CA ASN A 40 2.16 24.57 -3.92
C ASN A 40 1.11 24.96 -5.00
N LYS A 41 1.29 26.16 -5.57
CA LYS A 41 0.40 26.75 -6.59
C LYS A 41 0.27 25.94 -7.89
N ASN A 42 1.21 25.04 -8.21
CA ASN A 42 1.19 24.23 -9.43
C ASN A 42 0.52 22.86 -9.21
N CYS A 43 -0.06 22.62 -8.02
CA CYS A 43 -0.72 21.37 -7.73
C CYS A 43 -1.94 21.16 -8.64
N SER A 44 -1.89 20.12 -9.47
CA SER A 44 -3.07 19.63 -10.20
C SER A 44 -4.11 19.02 -9.26
N SER A 45 -5.39 19.14 -9.61
CA SER A 45 -6.51 18.48 -8.93
C SER A 45 -6.56 16.96 -9.15
N GLN A 46 -5.88 16.46 -10.19
CA GLN A 46 -5.89 15.05 -10.54
C GLN A 46 -4.90 14.26 -9.67
N ILE A 47 -5.40 13.66 -8.59
CA ILE A 47 -4.65 12.67 -7.79
C ILE A 47 -4.55 11.36 -8.57
N ILE A 48 -3.33 10.81 -8.62
CA ILE A 48 -3.05 9.58 -9.36
C ILE A 48 -2.65 8.43 -8.42
N ASN A 49 -2.59 7.23 -8.98
CA ASN A 49 -1.97 6.08 -8.35
C ASN A 49 -0.45 6.14 -8.60
N ALA A 50 0.27 6.87 -7.75
CA ALA A 50 1.71 7.06 -7.87
C ALA A 50 2.47 5.85 -7.30
N HIS A 51 3.46 5.34 -8.03
CA HIS A 51 4.33 4.25 -7.56
C HIS A 51 5.56 4.80 -6.84
N SER A 52 5.78 4.44 -5.58
CA SER A 52 7.03 4.84 -4.92
C SER A 52 8.27 4.13 -5.46
N ILE A 53 8.11 2.96 -6.09
CA ILE A 53 9.15 2.23 -6.83
C ILE A 53 8.73 2.13 -8.29
N GLN A 54 9.64 2.44 -9.20
CA GLN A 54 9.36 2.60 -10.63
C GLN A 54 8.75 1.35 -11.27
N ASN A 55 7.49 1.46 -11.71
CA ASN A 55 6.75 0.32 -12.26
C ASN A 55 7.35 -0.21 -13.58
N ASN A 56 7.87 0.67 -14.43
CA ASN A 56 8.41 0.32 -15.74
C ASN A 56 9.93 0.12 -15.75
N LYS A 57 10.58 0.18 -14.58
CA LYS A 57 12.00 -0.08 -14.38
C LYS A 57 12.18 -1.14 -13.29
N ILE A 58 12.55 -0.74 -12.08
CA ILE A 58 12.86 -1.63 -10.95
C ILE A 58 11.80 -2.72 -10.75
N LEU A 59 10.51 -2.37 -10.66
CA LEU A 59 9.46 -3.38 -10.44
C LEU A 59 9.26 -4.33 -11.64
N ARG A 60 9.59 -3.90 -12.86
CA ARG A 60 9.56 -4.76 -14.05
C ARG A 60 10.71 -5.76 -14.01
N GLU A 61 11.88 -5.34 -13.57
CA GLU A 61 13.09 -6.18 -13.50
C GLU A 61 12.98 -7.27 -12.43
N ILE A 62 12.45 -6.95 -11.25
CA ILE A 62 12.33 -7.91 -10.16
C ILE A 62 11.04 -8.77 -10.22
N ALA A 63 10.16 -8.51 -11.20
CA ALA A 63 8.89 -9.22 -11.29
C ALA A 63 9.02 -10.57 -11.99
N VAL A 64 8.39 -11.60 -11.41
CA VAL A 64 8.20 -12.91 -12.05
C VAL A 64 6.74 -13.02 -12.47
N ASN A 65 6.49 -13.22 -13.77
CA ASN A 65 5.14 -13.23 -14.36
C ASN A 65 4.31 -11.99 -13.99
N GLY A 66 4.95 -10.81 -14.01
CA GLY A 66 4.32 -9.53 -13.68
C GLY A 66 3.96 -9.32 -12.20
N LYS A 67 4.43 -10.21 -11.31
CA LYS A 67 4.19 -10.13 -9.86
C LYS A 67 5.49 -9.96 -9.09
N VAL A 68 5.40 -9.22 -7.98
CA VAL A 68 6.48 -9.03 -7.00
C VAL A 68 6.04 -9.58 -5.65
N ILE A 69 7.01 -9.84 -4.75
CA ILE A 69 6.74 -10.25 -3.38
C ILE A 69 6.53 -8.99 -2.53
N SER A 70 5.44 -8.96 -1.76
CA SER A 70 5.16 -7.94 -0.76
C SER A 70 5.02 -8.59 0.60
N ILE A 71 5.51 -7.92 1.63
CA ILE A 71 5.25 -8.28 3.03
C ILE A 71 3.90 -7.66 3.40
N VAL A 72 3.01 -8.45 3.98
CA VAL A 72 1.69 -8.00 4.43
C VAL A 72 1.45 -8.46 5.87
N PRO A 73 0.74 -7.66 6.68
CA PRO A 73 0.35 -8.08 8.02
C PRO A 73 -0.61 -9.28 7.93
N THR A 74 -0.48 -10.17 8.91
CA THR A 74 -1.34 -11.34 9.10
C THR A 74 -1.44 -11.65 10.59
N GLU A 75 -2.31 -12.57 10.95
CA GLU A 75 -2.43 -13.08 12.31
C GLU A 75 -1.98 -14.55 12.34
N VAL A 76 -1.26 -14.94 13.39
CA VAL A 76 -0.93 -16.33 13.73
C VAL A 76 -1.12 -16.47 15.23
N ASP A 77 -1.97 -17.41 15.67
CA ASP A 77 -2.28 -17.65 17.09
C ASP A 77 -2.63 -16.38 17.88
N ASN A 78 -3.53 -15.55 17.33
CA ASN A 78 -3.95 -14.25 17.88
C ASN A 78 -2.82 -13.23 18.07
N GLN A 79 -1.66 -13.43 17.43
CA GLN A 79 -0.52 -12.51 17.47
C GLN A 79 -0.28 -11.87 16.10
N PHE A 80 0.21 -10.62 16.14
CA PHE A 80 0.64 -9.93 14.93
C PHE A 80 1.81 -10.66 14.30
N ALA A 81 1.66 -11.03 13.03
CA ALA A 81 2.70 -11.62 12.22
C ALA A 81 2.75 -10.95 10.85
N THR A 82 3.74 -11.33 10.06
CA THR A 82 3.82 -10.94 8.66
C THR A 82 3.93 -12.16 7.77
N LYS A 83 3.36 -12.06 6.57
CA LYS A 83 3.53 -13.07 5.52
C LYS A 83 3.91 -12.42 4.21
N THR A 84 4.56 -13.18 3.35
CA THR A 84 4.79 -12.78 1.97
C THR A 84 3.57 -13.06 1.10
N LYS A 85 3.19 -12.11 0.26
CA LYS A 85 2.14 -12.26 -0.75
C LYS A 85 2.68 -11.83 -2.11
N LYS A 86 2.37 -12.60 -3.16
CA LYS A 86 2.61 -12.18 -4.55
C LYS A 86 1.54 -11.14 -4.95
N ILE A 87 1.98 -9.96 -5.36
CA ILE A 87 1.09 -8.88 -5.83
C ILE A 87 1.51 -8.42 -7.22
N GLY A 88 0.56 -7.94 -8.02
CA GLY A 88 0.88 -7.41 -9.36
C GLY A 88 1.75 -6.15 -9.26
N ARG A 89 2.78 -6.04 -10.12
CA ARG A 89 3.69 -4.88 -10.10
C ARG A 89 2.98 -3.54 -10.26
N LYS A 90 1.87 -3.51 -11.00
CA LYS A 90 1.03 -2.31 -11.20
C LYS A 90 0.33 -1.84 -9.91
N VAL A 91 0.19 -2.71 -8.91
CA VAL A 91 -0.42 -2.41 -7.60
C VAL A 91 0.63 -2.22 -6.52
N ALA A 92 1.79 -2.85 -6.69
CA ALA A 92 2.88 -2.76 -5.73
C ALA A 92 3.32 -1.32 -5.55
N THR A 93 3.43 -0.92 -4.28
CA THR A 93 3.99 0.39 -3.90
C THR A 93 3.20 1.62 -4.35
N VAL A 94 1.95 1.42 -4.77
CA VAL A 94 1.02 2.48 -5.18
C VAL A 94 0.46 3.23 -3.97
N SER A 95 0.42 4.55 -4.05
CA SER A 95 -0.27 5.46 -3.12
C SER A 95 -0.95 6.61 -3.86
N THR A 96 -1.94 7.24 -3.22
CA THR A 96 -2.68 8.40 -3.75
C THR A 96 -2.17 9.70 -3.13
N ASN A 97 -0.83 9.81 -3.06
CA ASN A 97 -0.10 10.87 -2.37
C ASN A 97 0.49 11.94 -3.31
N PHE A 98 0.29 11.85 -4.62
CA PHE A 98 0.72 12.86 -5.57
C PHE A 98 -0.36 13.13 -6.62
N CYS A 99 -0.40 14.37 -7.11
CA CYS A 99 -1.11 14.68 -8.35
C CYS A 99 -0.24 14.35 -9.56
N GLY A 100 -0.87 14.19 -10.73
CA GLY A 100 -0.17 13.81 -11.96
C GLY A 100 0.95 14.78 -12.35
N TYR A 101 0.77 16.08 -12.09
CA TYR A 101 1.78 17.09 -12.34
C TYR A 101 3.02 16.89 -11.46
N HIS A 102 2.86 16.85 -10.13
CA HIS A 102 4.00 16.74 -9.23
C HIS A 102 4.71 15.39 -9.30
N ASP A 103 3.98 14.29 -9.53
CA ASP A 103 4.63 12.99 -9.73
C ASP A 103 5.53 13.00 -10.99
N THR A 104 5.03 13.58 -12.09
CA THR A 104 5.78 13.66 -13.34
C THR A 104 6.98 14.59 -13.19
N GLU A 105 6.75 15.85 -12.81
CA GLU A 105 7.79 16.88 -12.79
C GLU A 105 8.92 16.55 -11.80
N PHE A 106 8.60 16.08 -10.60
CA PHE A 106 9.61 15.85 -9.58
C PHE A 106 10.42 14.60 -9.84
N PHE A 107 9.76 13.54 -10.34
CA PHE A 107 10.40 12.24 -10.49
C PHE A 107 10.90 11.97 -11.90
N LEU A 108 10.68 12.86 -12.88
CA LEU A 108 11.25 12.73 -14.22
C LEU A 108 12.76 12.41 -14.23
N PRO A 109 13.62 13.02 -13.38
CA PRO A 109 15.05 12.70 -13.37
C PRO A 109 15.40 11.27 -12.96
N ILE A 110 14.58 10.63 -12.11
CA ILE A 110 14.73 9.21 -11.74
C ILE A 110 13.95 8.29 -12.70
N GLU A 111 12.87 8.77 -13.31
CA GLU A 111 12.04 7.99 -14.24
C GLU A 111 12.65 7.86 -15.64
N SER A 112 13.32 8.90 -16.13
CA SER A 112 13.87 8.92 -17.49
C SER A 112 15.27 8.33 -17.61
N LYS A 113 16.02 8.21 -16.51
CA LYS A 113 17.43 7.77 -16.51
C LYS A 113 17.66 6.57 -15.61
N ASP A 114 18.69 5.79 -15.89
CA ASP A 114 19.09 4.70 -15.00
C ASP A 114 19.73 5.25 -13.74
N TYR A 115 19.73 4.44 -12.67
CA TYR A 115 20.33 4.83 -11.41
C TYR A 115 21.85 4.97 -11.56
N GLN A 116 22.38 6.09 -11.09
CA GLN A 116 23.80 6.40 -11.07
C GLN A 116 24.27 6.54 -9.63
N LYS A 117 25.21 5.68 -9.23
CA LYS A 117 25.84 5.75 -7.91
C LYS A 117 26.48 7.13 -7.70
N ASN A 118 26.28 7.72 -6.52
CA ASN A 118 26.74 9.06 -6.14
C ASN A 118 26.04 10.22 -6.86
N ASN A 119 24.97 9.97 -7.62
CA ASN A 119 24.12 11.04 -8.14
C ASN A 119 23.19 11.54 -7.03
N ARG A 120 23.60 12.63 -6.36
CA ARG A 120 22.88 13.22 -5.22
C ARG A 120 21.43 13.60 -5.55
N GLN A 121 21.16 14.05 -6.77
CA GLN A 121 19.80 14.39 -7.19
C GLN A 121 18.91 13.15 -7.21
N GLN A 122 19.37 12.06 -7.83
CA GLN A 122 18.61 10.81 -7.88
C GLN A 122 18.41 10.22 -6.48
N GLU A 123 19.48 10.15 -5.68
CA GLU A 123 19.44 9.68 -4.29
C GLU A 123 18.41 10.44 -3.46
N PHE A 124 18.42 11.78 -3.56
CA PHE A 124 17.43 12.63 -2.90
C PHE A 124 16.01 12.34 -3.39
N LEU A 125 15.78 12.24 -4.69
CA LEU A 125 14.44 12.03 -5.25
C LEU A 125 13.87 10.65 -4.87
N PHE A 126 14.69 9.59 -4.85
CA PHE A 126 14.27 8.28 -4.34
C PHE A 126 13.89 8.35 -2.86
N ALA A 127 14.72 8.99 -2.03
CA ALA A 127 14.43 9.17 -0.61
C ALA A 127 13.17 10.02 -0.38
N TYR A 128 13.00 11.10 -1.13
CA TYR A 128 11.83 11.98 -1.08
C TYR A 128 10.54 11.23 -1.44
N ARG A 129 10.57 10.41 -2.49
CA ARG A 129 9.41 9.61 -2.89
C ARG A 129 9.04 8.57 -1.84
N ALA A 130 10.03 7.89 -1.28
CA ALA A 130 9.83 6.93 -0.20
C ALA A 130 9.25 7.59 1.06
N LEU A 131 9.78 8.75 1.45
CA LEU A 131 9.28 9.55 2.57
C LEU A 131 7.82 9.96 2.36
N ALA A 132 7.49 10.52 1.20
CA ALA A 132 6.13 10.96 0.89
C ALA A 132 5.13 9.79 0.94
N LYS A 133 5.53 8.60 0.49
CA LYS A 133 4.71 7.38 0.54
C LYS A 133 4.50 6.91 1.98
N GLU A 134 5.57 6.85 2.78
CA GLU A 134 5.49 6.40 4.17
C GLU A 134 4.69 7.37 5.04
N TYR A 135 4.88 8.68 4.84
CA TYR A 135 4.08 9.70 5.50
C TYR A 135 2.58 9.53 5.19
N HIS A 136 2.25 9.28 3.93
CA HIS A 136 0.87 9.04 3.52
C HIS A 136 0.30 7.75 4.14
N ALA A 137 1.06 6.65 4.13
CA ALA A 137 0.65 5.39 4.74
C ALA A 137 0.39 5.54 6.26
N LYS A 138 1.24 6.29 6.98
CA LYS A 138 1.03 6.59 8.41
C LYS A 138 -0.24 7.39 8.65
N ARG A 139 -0.56 8.36 7.78
CA ARG A 139 -1.83 9.11 7.89
C ARG A 139 -3.05 8.23 7.66
N GLU A 140 -3.03 7.38 6.64
CA GLU A 140 -4.12 6.41 6.40
C GLU A 140 -4.24 5.43 7.58
N MET A 141 -3.11 5.00 8.18
CA MET A 141 -3.10 4.15 9.37
C MET A 141 -3.75 4.83 10.59
N LEU A 142 -3.46 6.12 10.83
CA LEU A 142 -4.11 6.87 11.91
C LEU A 142 -5.63 6.95 11.71
N LEU A 143 -6.08 7.21 10.48
CA LEU A 143 -7.52 7.18 10.16
C LEU A 143 -8.11 5.78 10.30
N PHE A 144 -7.38 4.73 9.91
CA PHE A 144 -7.77 3.35 10.10
C PHE A 144 -8.02 3.02 11.57
N LEU A 145 -7.05 3.32 12.44
CA LEU A 145 -7.17 3.10 13.88
C LEU A 145 -8.31 3.92 14.50
N ARG A 146 -8.45 5.18 14.08
CA ARG A 146 -9.57 6.02 14.50
C ARG A 146 -10.91 5.38 14.14
N ASN A 147 -11.09 5.02 12.88
CA ASN A 147 -12.34 4.45 12.37
C ASN A 147 -12.64 3.07 12.98
N SER A 148 -11.62 2.27 13.30
CA SER A 148 -11.83 0.97 13.97
C SER A 148 -12.36 1.13 15.39
N ILE A 149 -11.92 2.16 16.14
CA ILE A 149 -12.36 2.42 17.51
C ILE A 149 -13.82 2.94 17.53
N TYR A 150 -14.17 3.90 16.67
CA TYR A 150 -15.52 4.46 16.67
C TYR A 150 -16.59 3.43 16.30
N GLN A 151 -16.28 2.47 15.43
CA GLN A 151 -17.21 1.41 15.03
C GLN A 151 -17.25 0.20 15.97
N SER A 152 -16.40 0.15 17.00
CA SER A 152 -16.53 -0.82 18.10
C SER A 152 -17.41 -0.31 19.24
N SER A 153 -17.75 0.98 19.25
CA SER A 153 -18.57 1.63 20.28
C SER A 153 -20.02 1.91 19.84
N SER A 154 -20.40 1.44 18.65
CA SER A 154 -21.75 1.53 18.06
C SER A 154 -22.27 0.13 17.79
#